data_AF-A0A974XLW6-F1
#
_entry.id   AF-A0A974XLW6-F1
#
_cell.length_a   1.000
_cell.length_b   1.000
_cell.length_c   1.000
_cell.angle_alpha   90.00
_cell.angle_beta   90.00
_cell.angle_gamma   90.00
#
_symmetry.space_group_name_H-M   'P 1'
#
loop_
_entity.id
_entity.type
_entity.pdbx_description
1 polymer ?
#
loop_
_entity_poly.entity_id
_entity_poly.type
_entity_poly.pdbx_seq_one_letter_code
_entity_poly.pdbx_strand_id
1 'polypeptide(L)'
;MITIVEVSNRSLLKKFVRFPVYLYAKDPYYVPKLFIDEYHTLREDINPAFDHCDAKYWLAYKDDRIVGRIAAIINKSYIEKWKRPYGRFGYVDFIDDGSVAQALFQTAESWLLANGMSHIHGPLGFCDLDPEGMLVEGFGQISTFTTTYNHPYYPEFMKNLGYVKDVDWLEYELTVPKEVPPTVKKLAQWAMKKYRLYIPDINRKKDLIPYIPAIFDLINRSYDHLYAVTELSKKQIEYFTKQYIALFSVDFVKLILNENDDLVAFGLALPSLSKAMQKNRGRLFPIGFLSILGALRKNDRAELLLIGVDPAYQGKGVNAILLNQIVLDNPMKIQKADLNPQLENNTPVQSQWKNYTVKQNRRRRCYIKKLRREE
;
A
#
# COMPACT_ATOMS: atom_id res chain seq x y z
N MET A 1 -30.81 16.41 -4.95
CA MET A 1 -30.34 16.58 -3.55
C MET A 1 -29.35 15.46 -3.26
N ILE A 2 -28.23 15.75 -2.58
CA ILE A 2 -27.29 14.72 -2.13
C ILE A 2 -27.61 14.38 -0.68
N THR A 3 -27.82 13.09 -0.40
CA THR A 3 -28.08 12.60 0.95
C THR A 3 -26.88 11.80 1.44
N ILE A 4 -26.31 12.21 2.59
CA ILE A 4 -25.20 11.50 3.22
C ILE A 4 -25.75 10.52 4.27
N VAL A 5 -25.34 9.26 4.17
CA VAL A 5 -25.76 8.19 5.07
C VAL A 5 -24.54 7.59 5.74
N GLU A 6 -24.49 7.65 7.07
CA GLU A 6 -23.46 6.96 7.85
C GLU A 6 -23.59 5.43 7.71
N VAL A 7 -22.47 4.76 7.53
CA VAL A 7 -22.38 3.30 7.46
C VAL A 7 -22.48 2.72 8.88
N SER A 8 -23.71 2.55 9.36
CA SER A 8 -24.00 2.08 10.73
C SER A 8 -24.15 0.57 10.88
N ASN A 9 -24.12 -0.20 9.78
CA ASN A 9 -24.36 -1.63 9.82
C ASN A 9 -23.63 -2.40 8.70
N ARG A 10 -23.61 -3.73 8.84
CA ARG A 10 -22.93 -4.65 7.91
C ARG A 10 -23.46 -4.57 6.48
N SER A 11 -24.74 -4.26 6.28
CA SER A 11 -25.33 -4.14 4.93
C SER A 11 -24.81 -2.91 4.21
N LEU A 12 -24.80 -1.76 4.89
CA LEU A 12 -24.21 -0.53 4.37
C LEU A 12 -22.71 -0.68 4.14
N LEU A 13 -21.99 -1.38 5.02
CA LEU A 13 -20.55 -1.61 4.85
C LEU A 13 -20.25 -2.46 3.61
N LYS A 14 -21.07 -3.48 3.33
CA LYS A 14 -20.95 -4.25 2.07
C LYS A 14 -21.17 -3.37 0.84
N LYS A 15 -22.10 -2.42 0.90
CA LYS A 15 -22.34 -1.44 -0.18
C LYS A 15 -21.14 -0.49 -0.33
N PHE A 16 -20.59 0.00 0.77
CA PHE A 16 -19.39 0.83 0.81
C PHE A 16 -18.19 0.16 0.15
N VAL A 17 -17.88 -1.08 0.50
CA VAL A 17 -16.76 -1.84 -0.10
C VAL A 17 -16.98 -2.12 -1.59
N ARG A 18 -18.23 -2.35 -2.01
CA ARG A 18 -18.52 -2.69 -3.42
C ARG A 18 -18.60 -1.50 -4.35
N PHE A 19 -18.84 -0.30 -3.84
CA PHE A 19 -19.07 0.88 -4.65
C PHE A 19 -17.99 1.13 -5.73
N PRO A 20 -16.68 1.06 -5.44
CA PRO A 20 -15.63 1.27 -6.45
C PRO A 20 -15.71 0.27 -7.60
N VAL A 21 -16.07 -0.99 -7.32
CA VAL A 21 -16.22 -2.03 -8.35
C VAL A 21 -17.32 -1.67 -9.35
N TYR A 22 -18.36 -0.96 -8.90
CA TYR A 22 -19.41 -0.46 -9.78
C TYR A 22 -18.99 0.83 -10.49
N LEU A 23 -18.35 1.76 -9.78
CA LEU A 23 -17.87 3.03 -10.33
C LEU A 23 -16.89 2.81 -11.50
N TYR A 24 -15.91 1.93 -11.30
CA TYR A 24 -14.85 1.65 -12.26
C TYR A 24 -15.13 0.44 -13.17
N ALA A 25 -16.38 -0.02 -13.27
CA ALA A 25 -16.71 -1.26 -13.97
C ALA A 25 -16.29 -1.30 -15.46
N LYS A 26 -16.11 -0.13 -16.07
CA LYS A 26 -15.69 0.04 -17.47
C LYS A 26 -14.26 0.58 -17.62
N ASP A 27 -13.55 0.83 -16.52
CA ASP A 27 -12.19 1.37 -16.55
C ASP A 27 -11.17 0.22 -16.68
N PRO A 28 -10.36 0.16 -17.77
CA PRO A 28 -9.41 -0.92 -18.00
C PRO A 28 -8.17 -0.85 -17.08
N TYR A 29 -7.97 0.23 -16.35
CA TYR A 29 -6.80 0.45 -15.49
C TYR A 29 -7.09 0.19 -14.02
N TYR A 30 -8.37 0.17 -13.64
CA TYR A 30 -8.79 -0.15 -12.29
C TYR A 30 -8.51 -1.61 -11.94
N VAL A 31 -7.90 -1.84 -10.77
CA VAL A 31 -7.70 -3.16 -10.17
C VAL A 31 -8.54 -3.25 -8.89
N PRO A 32 -9.59 -4.09 -8.89
CA PRO A 32 -10.39 -4.32 -7.69
C PRO A 32 -9.56 -4.97 -6.59
N LYS A 33 -9.74 -4.52 -5.34
CA LYS A 33 -9.23 -5.24 -4.17
C LYS A 33 -10.04 -6.50 -3.90
N LEU A 34 -9.48 -7.41 -3.10
CA LEU A 34 -10.24 -8.54 -2.57
C LEU A 34 -11.35 -7.99 -1.66
N PHE A 35 -12.60 -8.36 -1.97
CA PHE A 35 -13.75 -7.88 -1.20
C PHE A 35 -13.61 -8.20 0.29
N ILE A 36 -13.16 -9.42 0.60
CA ILE A 36 -13.04 -9.89 1.99
C ILE A 36 -11.98 -9.11 2.76
N ASP A 37 -10.85 -8.80 2.12
CA ASP A 37 -9.76 -8.02 2.70
C ASP A 37 -10.22 -6.61 3.05
N GLU A 38 -10.77 -5.86 2.09
CA GLU A 38 -11.24 -4.49 2.33
C GLU A 38 -12.41 -4.46 3.32
N TYR A 39 -13.30 -5.48 3.27
CA TYR A 39 -14.37 -5.62 4.25
C TYR A 39 -13.85 -5.87 5.66
N HIS A 40 -12.84 -6.71 5.84
CA HIS A 40 -12.24 -6.98 7.15
C HIS A 40 -11.43 -5.79 7.68
N THR A 41 -10.71 -5.08 6.82
CA THR A 41 -9.98 -3.86 7.21
C THR A 41 -10.92 -2.80 7.79
N LEU A 42 -12.15 -2.68 7.27
CA LEU A 42 -13.14 -1.69 7.72
C LEU A 42 -14.06 -2.20 8.86
N ARG A 43 -13.69 -3.30 9.52
CA ARG A 43 -14.49 -3.93 10.58
C ARG A 43 -13.79 -3.79 11.92
N GLU A 44 -14.43 -3.05 12.82
CA GLU A 44 -13.96 -2.82 14.19
C GLU A 44 -13.76 -4.12 14.99
N ASP A 45 -14.63 -5.11 14.79
CA ASP A 45 -14.54 -6.41 15.47
C ASP A 45 -13.56 -7.39 14.82
N ILE A 46 -12.81 -6.97 13.78
CA ILE A 46 -11.85 -7.82 13.06
C ILE A 46 -10.47 -7.16 12.96
N ASN A 47 -10.39 -5.91 12.51
CA ASN A 47 -9.12 -5.22 12.30
C ASN A 47 -8.55 -4.72 13.64
N PRO A 48 -7.38 -5.19 14.08
CA PRO A 48 -6.79 -4.75 15.35
C PRO A 48 -6.39 -3.27 15.40
N ALA A 49 -6.37 -2.56 14.27
CA ALA A 49 -6.12 -1.12 14.26
C ALA A 49 -7.13 -0.33 15.09
N PHE A 50 -8.35 -0.85 15.28
CA PHE A 50 -9.38 -0.21 16.11
C PHE A 50 -9.05 -0.21 17.62
N ASP A 51 -8.04 -0.95 18.07
CA ASP A 51 -7.50 -0.79 19.43
C ASP A 51 -7.00 0.65 19.69
N HIS A 52 -6.62 1.38 18.63
CA HIS A 52 -6.09 2.75 18.70
C HIS A 52 -6.63 3.69 17.61
N CYS A 53 -7.57 3.23 16.79
CA CYS A 53 -8.20 4.04 15.75
C CYS A 53 -9.71 4.16 15.96
N ASP A 54 -10.23 5.38 15.85
CA ASP A 54 -11.66 5.61 15.70
C ASP A 54 -11.95 5.89 14.22
N ALA A 55 -13.00 5.32 13.65
CA ALA A 55 -13.32 5.53 12.24
C ALA A 55 -14.82 5.65 11.99
N LYS A 56 -15.17 6.46 11.00
CA LYS A 56 -16.53 6.60 10.48
C LYS A 56 -16.51 6.59 8.96
N TYR A 57 -17.57 6.06 8.38
CA TYR A 57 -17.72 5.93 6.93
C TYR A 57 -19.07 6.45 6.49
N TRP A 58 -19.12 7.04 5.31
CA TRP A 58 -20.35 7.57 4.76
C TRP A 58 -20.51 7.20 3.29
N LEU A 59 -21.77 7.04 2.89
CA LEU A 59 -22.21 6.89 1.51
C LEU A 59 -22.98 8.14 1.09
N ALA A 60 -22.72 8.64 -0.11
CA ALA A 60 -23.52 9.68 -0.75
C ALA A 60 -24.56 9.03 -1.67
N TYR A 61 -25.81 9.49 -1.56
CA TYR A 61 -26.93 9.07 -2.38
C TYR A 61 -27.47 10.23 -3.23
N LYS A 62 -27.81 9.93 -4.49
CA LYS A 62 -28.55 10.79 -5.41
C LYS A 62 -29.59 9.92 -6.10
N ASP A 63 -30.88 10.24 -5.94
CA ASP A 63 -32.00 9.49 -6.51
C ASP A 63 -31.94 7.97 -6.17
N ASP A 64 -31.76 7.66 -4.87
CA ASP A 64 -31.60 6.32 -4.30
C ASP A 64 -30.39 5.49 -4.81
N ARG A 65 -29.52 6.10 -5.60
CA ARG A 65 -28.28 5.48 -6.08
C ARG A 65 -27.08 5.98 -5.28
N ILE A 66 -26.19 5.06 -4.94
CA ILE A 66 -24.90 5.42 -4.35
C ILE A 66 -24.08 6.13 -5.42
N VAL A 67 -23.62 7.33 -5.12
CA VAL A 67 -22.81 8.18 -5.99
C VAL A 67 -21.45 8.53 -5.40
N GLY A 68 -21.19 8.14 -4.16
CA GLY A 68 -19.86 8.22 -3.58
C GLY A 68 -19.75 7.62 -2.19
N ARG A 69 -18.53 7.58 -1.67
CA ARG A 69 -18.14 7.04 -0.38
C ARG A 69 -16.91 7.78 0.16
N ILE A 70 -16.78 7.86 1.48
CA ILE A 70 -15.57 8.37 2.15
C ILE A 70 -15.44 7.74 3.55
N ALA A 71 -14.21 7.49 3.97
CA ALA A 71 -13.87 7.18 5.36
C ALA A 71 -13.12 8.34 6.00
N ALA A 72 -13.39 8.60 7.28
CA ALA A 72 -12.55 9.40 8.15
C ALA A 72 -12.03 8.54 9.30
N ILE A 73 -10.75 8.68 9.63
CA ILE A 73 -10.04 7.85 10.60
C ILE A 73 -9.22 8.77 11.52
N ILE A 74 -9.33 8.56 12.84
CA ILE A 74 -8.47 9.17 13.85
C ILE A 74 -7.55 8.07 14.34
N ASN A 75 -6.25 8.19 14.07
CA ASN A 75 -5.25 7.24 14.53
C ASN A 75 -4.52 7.84 15.74
N LYS A 76 -4.80 7.31 16.94
CA LYS A 76 -4.23 7.82 18.20
C LYS A 76 -2.72 7.62 18.25
N SER A 77 -2.22 6.49 17.73
CA SER A 77 -0.78 6.19 17.63
C SER A 77 -0.05 7.20 16.74
N TYR A 78 -0.67 7.66 15.65
CA TYR A 78 -0.12 8.71 14.80
C TYR A 78 0.01 10.02 15.57
N ILE A 79 -1.06 10.43 16.25
CA ILE A 79 -1.09 11.69 17.02
C ILE A 79 -0.03 11.65 18.12
N GLU A 80 0.08 10.53 18.83
CA GLU A 80 1.05 10.34 19.90
C GLU A 80 2.49 10.41 19.39
N LYS A 81 2.81 9.72 18.29
CA LYS A 81 4.17 9.69 17.73
C LYS A 81 4.55 11.02 17.08
N TRP A 82 3.70 11.54 16.21
CA TRP A 82 4.03 12.69 15.36
C TRP A 82 3.67 14.03 16.00
N LYS A 83 2.96 14.03 17.14
CA LYS A 83 2.48 15.22 17.86
C LYS A 83 1.68 16.16 16.95
N ARG A 84 0.94 15.56 16.00
CA ARG A 84 0.11 16.26 15.01
C ARG A 84 -1.31 15.71 15.14
N PRO A 85 -2.28 16.51 15.63
CA PRO A 85 -3.67 16.08 15.74
C PRO A 85 -4.33 16.14 14.36
N TYR A 86 -3.89 15.26 13.45
CA TYR A 86 -4.41 15.17 12.09
C TYR A 86 -5.34 13.97 11.99
N GLY A 87 -6.50 14.17 11.38
CA GLY A 87 -7.38 13.09 10.95
C GLY A 87 -7.01 12.63 9.55
N ARG A 88 -7.27 11.35 9.26
CA ARG A 88 -7.11 10.78 7.92
C ARG A 88 -8.45 10.76 7.20
N PHE A 89 -8.44 11.05 5.90
CA PHE A 89 -9.48 10.55 5.01
C PHE A 89 -8.93 9.39 4.20
N GLY A 90 -9.79 8.48 3.76
CA GLY A 90 -9.41 7.31 2.96
C GLY A 90 -10.63 6.65 2.35
N TYR A 91 -10.42 5.56 1.61
CA TYR A 91 -11.49 4.78 0.96
C TYR A 91 -12.53 5.69 0.27
N VAL A 92 -12.02 6.68 -0.46
CA VAL A 92 -12.80 7.76 -1.05
C VAL A 92 -13.01 7.48 -2.53
N ASP A 93 -14.27 7.45 -2.94
CA ASP A 93 -14.64 7.28 -4.34
C ASP A 93 -15.96 8.02 -4.58
N PHE A 94 -16.09 8.77 -5.66
CA PHE A 94 -17.29 9.52 -6.03
C PHE A 94 -17.35 9.67 -7.56
N ILE A 95 -18.54 9.94 -8.09
CA ILE A 95 -18.77 10.29 -9.50
C ILE A 95 -18.28 11.71 -9.81
N ASP A 96 -18.17 12.06 -11.09
CA ASP A 96 -17.76 13.40 -11.55
C ASP A 96 -18.86 14.47 -11.28
N ASP A 97 -19.07 14.79 -10.01
CA ASP A 97 -20.06 15.75 -9.52
C ASP A 97 -19.49 16.44 -8.27
N GLY A 98 -19.17 17.74 -8.41
CA GLY A 98 -18.57 18.53 -7.33
C GLY A 98 -19.43 18.63 -6.08
N SER A 99 -20.76 18.54 -6.21
CA SER A 99 -21.67 18.54 -5.05
C SER A 99 -21.53 17.26 -4.23
N VAL A 100 -21.25 16.12 -4.87
CA VAL A 100 -21.01 14.84 -4.19
C VAL A 100 -19.67 14.89 -3.45
N ALA A 101 -18.62 15.35 -4.12
CA ALA A 101 -17.29 15.51 -3.51
C ALA A 101 -17.38 16.45 -2.29
N GLN A 102 -17.98 17.62 -2.46
CA GLN A 102 -18.15 18.60 -1.39
C GLN A 102 -18.89 18.02 -0.18
N ALA A 103 -20.04 17.36 -0.39
CA ALA A 103 -20.83 16.81 0.71
C ALA A 103 -20.07 15.70 1.47
N LEU A 104 -19.34 14.82 0.78
CA LEU A 104 -18.54 13.77 1.40
C LEU A 104 -17.40 14.35 2.25
N PHE A 105 -16.60 15.25 1.67
CA PHE A 105 -15.45 15.84 2.36
C PHE A 105 -15.89 16.74 3.52
N GLN A 106 -16.94 17.56 3.37
CA GLN A 106 -17.48 18.36 4.47
C GLN A 106 -17.97 17.48 5.64
N THR A 107 -18.57 16.32 5.36
CA THR A 107 -19.01 15.38 6.40
C THR A 107 -17.80 14.82 7.17
N ALA A 108 -16.77 14.37 6.47
CA ALA A 108 -15.54 13.87 7.08
C ALA A 108 -14.80 14.97 7.87
N GLU A 109 -14.66 16.17 7.29
CA GLU A 109 -14.06 17.35 7.92
C GLU A 109 -14.78 17.72 9.22
N SER A 110 -16.12 17.74 9.21
CA SER A 110 -16.94 18.07 10.37
C SER A 110 -16.78 17.06 11.50
N TRP A 111 -16.79 15.76 11.18
CA TRP A 111 -16.58 14.72 12.18
C TRP A 111 -15.18 14.80 12.79
N LEU A 112 -14.14 15.00 11.98
CA LEU A 112 -12.77 15.15 12.47
C LEU A 112 -12.60 16.40 13.35
N LEU A 113 -13.17 17.53 12.93
CA LEU A 113 -13.13 18.78 13.70
C LEU A 113 -13.85 18.65 15.05
N ALA A 114 -15.01 17.99 15.07
CA ALA A 114 -15.76 17.71 16.30
C ALA A 114 -14.99 16.82 17.28
N ASN A 115 -14.11 15.96 16.77
CA ASN A 115 -13.23 15.10 17.57
C ASN A 115 -11.83 15.71 17.81
N GLY A 116 -11.69 17.03 17.65
CA GLY A 116 -10.50 17.77 18.05
C GLY A 116 -9.33 17.71 17.07
N MET A 117 -9.54 17.23 15.83
CA MET A 117 -8.48 17.25 14.82
C MET A 117 -8.29 18.67 14.26
N SER A 118 -7.02 19.03 14.07
CA SER A 118 -6.61 20.32 13.51
C SER A 118 -6.53 20.33 11.98
N HIS A 119 -6.27 19.17 11.38
CA HIS A 119 -6.12 18.99 9.94
C HIS A 119 -6.75 17.68 9.51
N ILE A 120 -7.04 17.58 8.22
CA ILE A 120 -7.41 16.35 7.54
C ILE A 120 -6.36 16.10 6.44
N HIS A 121 -5.82 14.88 6.37
CA HIS A 121 -4.89 14.49 5.32
C HIS A 121 -5.19 13.10 4.75
N GLY A 122 -4.80 12.84 3.51
CA GLY A 122 -5.12 11.58 2.85
C GLY A 122 -5.07 11.62 1.32
N PRO A 123 -5.48 10.55 0.64
CA PRO A 123 -6.05 9.35 1.24
C PRO A 123 -4.99 8.49 1.94
N LEU A 124 -5.28 8.06 3.17
CA LEU A 124 -4.47 7.16 3.99
C LEU A 124 -5.38 6.14 4.68
N GLY A 125 -4.87 4.93 4.91
CA GLY A 125 -5.57 3.89 5.66
C GLY A 125 -5.29 3.95 7.17
N PHE A 126 -5.46 2.81 7.84
CA PHE A 126 -5.23 2.67 9.27
C PHE A 126 -3.73 2.59 9.61
N CYS A 127 -2.93 1.98 8.73
CA CYS A 127 -1.47 1.86 8.89
C CYS A 127 -0.75 1.95 7.53
N ASP A 128 0.58 1.93 7.56
CA ASP A 128 1.46 2.04 6.38
C ASP A 128 1.35 0.84 5.40
N LEU A 129 0.74 -0.27 5.84
CA LEU A 129 0.46 -1.41 4.96
C LEU A 129 -0.86 -1.26 4.19
N ASP A 130 -1.67 -0.24 4.52
CA ASP A 130 -2.84 0.10 3.74
C ASP A 130 -2.45 1.01 2.55
N PRO A 131 -3.25 1.04 1.47
CA PRO A 131 -2.89 1.86 0.31
C PRO A 131 -2.87 3.35 0.59
N GLU A 132 -1.82 4.02 0.11
CA GLU A 132 -1.56 5.43 0.37
C GLU A 132 -1.58 6.29 -0.89
N GLY A 133 -2.15 7.49 -0.75
CA GLY A 133 -2.11 8.52 -1.78
C GLY A 133 -3.10 8.33 -2.92
N MET A 134 -3.57 9.46 -3.43
CA MET A 134 -4.46 9.57 -4.59
C MET A 134 -3.61 9.60 -5.86
N LEU A 135 -4.00 8.87 -6.91
CA LEU A 135 -3.35 8.92 -8.21
C LEU A 135 -3.49 10.33 -8.82
N VAL A 136 -2.35 10.95 -9.15
CA VAL A 136 -2.27 12.28 -9.78
C VAL A 136 -1.55 12.25 -11.15
N GLU A 137 -0.74 11.22 -11.41
CA GLU A 137 -0.12 10.96 -12.72
C GLU A 137 -0.20 9.47 -13.04
N GLY A 138 -0.31 9.11 -14.33
CA GLY A 138 -0.28 7.71 -14.76
C GLY A 138 -1.65 7.03 -14.87
N PHE A 139 -2.73 7.79 -15.07
CA PHE A 139 -4.10 7.26 -15.27
C PHE A 139 -4.25 6.24 -16.42
N GLY A 140 -3.31 6.22 -17.38
CA GLY A 140 -3.24 5.24 -18.46
C GLY A 140 -2.45 3.96 -18.12
N GLN A 141 -2.16 3.71 -16.84
CA GLN A 141 -1.42 2.54 -16.37
C GLN A 141 -2.31 1.69 -15.48
N ILE A 142 -2.28 0.37 -15.67
CA ILE A 142 -2.98 -0.57 -14.78
C ILE A 142 -2.46 -0.37 -13.35
N SER A 143 -3.37 -0.21 -12.38
CA SER A 143 -3.01 -0.09 -10.98
C SER A 143 -2.36 -1.38 -10.46
N THR A 144 -1.54 -1.28 -9.42
CA THR A 144 -1.03 -2.47 -8.73
C THR A 144 -2.07 -3.00 -7.75
N PHE A 145 -1.96 -4.26 -7.35
CA PHE A 145 -2.88 -4.86 -6.37
C PHE A 145 -2.85 -4.16 -5.01
N THR A 146 -1.70 -3.58 -4.67
CA THR A 146 -1.40 -2.96 -3.38
C THR A 146 -1.73 -1.47 -3.31
N THR A 147 -2.21 -0.87 -4.40
CA THR A 147 -2.46 0.58 -4.46
C THR A 147 -3.90 0.93 -4.81
N THR A 148 -4.29 2.19 -4.60
CA THR A 148 -5.61 2.71 -4.98
C THR A 148 -5.65 3.12 -6.46
N TYR A 149 -6.84 3.32 -7.00
CA TYR A 149 -7.02 3.99 -8.28
C TYR A 149 -8.20 4.95 -8.15
N ASN A 150 -8.10 6.10 -8.82
CA ASN A 150 -9.17 7.09 -8.90
C ASN A 150 -9.24 7.66 -10.31
N HIS A 151 -10.39 8.24 -10.66
CA HIS A 151 -10.54 8.90 -11.96
C HIS A 151 -9.70 10.19 -12.05
N PRO A 152 -9.37 10.65 -13.26
CA PRO A 152 -8.54 11.84 -13.49
C PRO A 152 -9.09 13.16 -12.96
N TYR A 153 -10.39 13.26 -12.67
CA TYR A 153 -11.00 14.47 -12.14
C TYR A 153 -10.77 14.69 -10.64
N TYR A 154 -10.36 13.67 -9.89
CA TYR A 154 -10.22 13.77 -8.43
C TYR A 154 -9.24 14.87 -7.99
N PRO A 155 -8.03 15.00 -8.58
CA PRO A 155 -7.07 16.03 -8.21
C PRO A 155 -7.62 17.46 -8.33
N GLU A 156 -8.46 17.74 -9.34
CA GLU A 156 -9.07 19.06 -9.49
C GLU A 156 -10.14 19.31 -8.41
N PHE A 157 -10.92 18.30 -8.04
CA PHE A 157 -11.83 18.42 -6.88
C PHE A 157 -11.08 18.67 -5.58
N MET A 158 -9.96 17.98 -5.33
CA MET A 158 -9.14 18.22 -4.14
C MET A 158 -8.71 19.69 -4.06
N LYS A 159 -8.22 20.25 -5.18
CA LYS A 159 -7.83 21.66 -5.29
C LYS A 159 -9.03 22.59 -5.04
N ASN A 160 -10.17 22.33 -5.66
CA ASN A 160 -11.39 23.15 -5.50
C ASN A 160 -11.94 23.11 -4.06
N LEU A 161 -11.74 22.01 -3.33
CA LEU A 161 -12.10 21.87 -1.92
C LEU A 161 -11.08 22.50 -0.96
N GLY A 162 -10.01 23.12 -1.49
CA GLY A 162 -8.98 23.82 -0.72
C GLY A 162 -7.90 22.91 -0.14
N TYR A 163 -7.77 21.68 -0.63
CA TYR A 163 -6.67 20.80 -0.25
C TYR A 163 -5.40 21.14 -1.02
N VAL A 164 -4.27 21.07 -0.32
CA VAL A 164 -2.94 21.26 -0.90
C VAL A 164 -2.14 19.96 -0.80
N LYS A 165 -1.04 19.87 -1.54
CA LYS A 165 -0.11 18.74 -1.43
C LYS A 165 0.52 18.68 -0.04
N ASP A 166 0.56 17.49 0.55
CA ASP A 166 1.37 17.16 1.73
C ASP A 166 2.67 16.46 1.30
N VAL A 167 2.53 15.30 0.64
CA VAL A 167 3.66 14.52 0.12
C VAL A 167 3.25 13.71 -1.11
N ASP A 168 4.21 13.45 -2.01
CA ASP A 168 4.03 12.51 -3.11
C ASP A 168 4.80 11.20 -2.90
N TRP A 169 4.26 10.12 -3.47
CA TRP A 169 4.99 8.89 -3.74
C TRP A 169 5.15 8.69 -5.25
N LEU A 170 6.34 8.27 -5.65
CA LEU A 170 6.71 7.96 -7.02
C LEU A 170 6.69 6.45 -7.23
N GLU A 171 6.13 6.02 -8.35
CA GLU A 171 6.14 4.63 -8.78
C GLU A 171 6.87 4.52 -10.11
N TYR A 172 7.54 3.38 -10.29
CA TYR A 172 8.37 3.13 -11.46
C TYR A 172 8.07 1.76 -12.04
N GLU A 173 8.14 1.65 -13.36
CA GLU A 173 8.31 0.37 -14.03
C GLU A 173 9.80 0.11 -14.22
N LEU A 174 10.28 -1.02 -13.71
CA LEU A 174 11.63 -1.53 -13.92
C LEU A 174 11.60 -2.63 -14.99
N THR A 175 12.50 -2.54 -15.97
CA THR A 175 12.79 -3.65 -16.89
C THR A 175 13.81 -4.55 -16.23
N VAL A 176 13.42 -5.81 -15.97
CA VAL A 176 14.31 -6.78 -15.32
C VAL A 176 15.44 -7.14 -16.28
N PRO A 177 16.71 -6.89 -15.91
CA PRO A 177 17.83 -7.18 -16.79
C PRO A 177 18.05 -8.70 -16.89
N LYS A 178 18.60 -9.16 -18.02
CA LYS A 178 18.93 -10.58 -18.21
C LYS A 178 20.06 -11.06 -17.30
N GLU A 179 20.95 -10.14 -16.93
CA GLU A 179 22.08 -10.39 -16.06
C GLU A 179 22.16 -9.29 -14.99
N VAL A 180 22.72 -9.63 -13.82
CA VAL A 180 22.92 -8.65 -12.76
C VAL A 180 23.90 -7.57 -13.25
N PRO A 181 23.57 -6.26 -13.11
CA PRO A 181 24.51 -5.20 -13.43
C PRO A 181 25.86 -5.39 -12.70
N PRO A 182 27.02 -5.30 -13.37
CA PRO A 182 28.31 -5.62 -12.77
C PRO A 182 28.63 -4.85 -11.48
N THR A 183 28.22 -3.58 -11.41
CA THR A 183 28.37 -2.73 -10.22
C THR A 183 27.57 -3.27 -9.03
N VAL A 184 26.33 -3.71 -9.26
CA VAL A 184 25.46 -4.29 -8.22
C VAL A 184 26.05 -5.60 -7.72
N LYS A 185 26.49 -6.47 -8.65
CA LYS A 185 27.13 -7.76 -8.31
C LYS A 185 28.38 -7.57 -7.44
N LYS A 186 29.27 -6.64 -7.81
CA LYS A 186 30.49 -6.32 -7.03
C LYS A 186 30.16 -5.79 -5.63
N LEU A 187 29.20 -4.88 -5.54
CA LEU A 187 28.77 -4.30 -4.25
C LEU A 187 28.14 -5.35 -3.34
N ALA A 188 27.29 -6.22 -3.89
CA ALA A 188 26.68 -7.33 -3.17
C ALA A 188 27.74 -8.27 -2.56
N GLN A 189 28.69 -8.73 -3.38
CA GLN A 189 29.78 -9.62 -2.94
C GLN A 189 30.66 -8.96 -1.86
N TRP A 190 30.99 -7.67 -2.04
CA TRP A 190 31.74 -6.92 -1.05
C TRP A 190 31.00 -6.80 0.28
N ALA A 191 29.71 -6.44 0.24
CA ALA A 191 28.89 -6.26 1.44
C ALA A 191 28.74 -7.59 2.21
N MET A 192 28.45 -8.69 1.50
CA MET A 192 28.39 -10.03 2.10
C MET A 192 29.69 -10.38 2.83
N LYS A 193 30.85 -10.19 2.18
CA LYS A 193 32.15 -10.51 2.78
C LYS A 193 32.51 -9.58 3.94
N LYS A 194 32.34 -8.26 3.76
CA LYS A 194 32.76 -7.24 4.73
C LYS A 194 31.98 -7.34 6.03
N TYR A 195 30.68 -7.63 5.94
CA TYR A 195 29.76 -7.65 7.07
C TYR A 195 29.33 -9.07 7.48
N ARG A 196 29.97 -10.09 6.90
CA ARG A 196 29.71 -11.51 7.17
C ARG A 196 28.22 -11.85 7.06
N LEU A 197 27.60 -11.33 6.01
CA LEU A 197 26.19 -11.55 5.72
C LEU A 197 26.02 -12.74 4.79
N TYR A 198 24.94 -13.48 4.98
CA TYR A 198 24.59 -14.61 4.13
C TYR A 198 23.09 -14.67 3.86
N ILE A 199 22.72 -15.39 2.81
CA ILE A 199 21.33 -15.66 2.44
C ILE A 199 21.01 -17.07 2.95
N PRO A 200 20.02 -17.28 3.82
CA PRO A 200 19.68 -18.60 4.31
C PRO A 200 19.09 -19.46 3.18
N ASP A 201 19.40 -20.75 3.19
CA ASP A 201 18.84 -21.70 2.21
C ASP A 201 17.40 -22.07 2.59
N ILE A 202 16.43 -21.44 1.91
CA ILE A 202 15.00 -21.60 2.18
C ILE A 202 14.30 -22.10 0.92
N ASN A 203 14.02 -23.40 0.90
CA ASN A 203 13.40 -24.08 -0.25
C ASN A 203 11.90 -24.29 -0.13
N ARG A 204 11.33 -24.14 1.07
CA ARG A 204 9.89 -24.35 1.30
C ARG A 204 9.28 -23.19 2.04
N LYS A 205 8.06 -22.86 1.68
CA LYS A 205 7.27 -21.79 2.32
C LYS A 205 7.19 -21.91 3.85
N LYS A 206 7.04 -23.13 4.37
CA LYS A 206 6.96 -23.35 5.83
C LYS A 206 8.24 -22.92 6.57
N ASP A 207 9.38 -22.93 5.87
CA ASP A 207 10.68 -22.55 6.42
C ASP A 207 10.84 -21.01 6.45
N LEU A 208 9.97 -20.25 5.76
CA LEU A 208 9.88 -18.78 5.90
C LEU A 208 9.08 -18.36 7.15
N ILE A 209 8.12 -19.17 7.60
CA ILE A 209 7.18 -18.81 8.68
C ILE A 209 7.90 -18.36 9.97
N PRO A 210 8.98 -19.03 10.42
CA PRO A 210 9.71 -18.60 11.62
C PRO A 210 10.31 -17.19 11.53
N TYR A 211 10.58 -16.68 10.33
CA TYR A 211 11.17 -15.35 10.13
C TYR A 211 10.14 -14.23 10.10
N ILE A 212 8.84 -14.54 10.00
CA ILE A 212 7.79 -13.52 9.85
C ILE A 212 7.80 -12.50 11.01
N PRO A 213 7.88 -12.90 12.29
CA PRO A 213 7.97 -11.93 13.38
C PRO A 213 9.16 -10.97 13.20
N ALA A 214 10.35 -11.50 12.88
CA ALA A 214 11.55 -10.70 12.66
C ALA A 214 11.41 -9.75 11.45
N ILE A 215 10.71 -10.16 10.39
CA ILE A 215 10.40 -9.29 9.24
C ILE A 215 9.57 -8.08 9.69
N PHE A 216 8.51 -8.31 10.47
CA PHE A 216 7.66 -7.21 10.96
C PHE A 216 8.38 -6.32 11.98
N ASP A 217 9.18 -6.89 12.87
CA ASP A 217 10.03 -6.12 13.78
C ASP A 217 11.02 -5.25 13.01
N LEU A 218 11.55 -5.77 11.90
CA LEU A 218 12.43 -5.02 11.01
C LEU A 218 11.67 -3.95 10.21
N ILE A 219 10.43 -4.19 9.79
CA ILE A 219 9.56 -3.14 9.20
C ILE A 219 9.41 -1.99 10.19
N ASN A 220 8.95 -2.27 11.42
CA ASN A 220 8.74 -1.26 12.46
C ASN A 220 9.99 -0.40 12.68
N ARG A 221 11.17 -1.02 12.79
CA ARG A 221 12.43 -0.31 13.01
C ARG A 221 12.93 0.46 11.79
N SER A 222 12.86 -0.15 10.60
CA SER A 222 13.43 0.45 9.39
C SER A 222 12.56 1.58 8.83
N TYR A 223 11.24 1.53 9.05
CA TYR A 223 10.29 2.49 8.50
C TYR A 223 9.87 3.57 9.51
N ASP A 224 10.38 3.52 10.74
CA ASP A 224 9.96 4.41 11.84
C ASP A 224 10.01 5.91 11.47
N HIS A 225 11.01 6.32 10.70
CA HIS A 225 11.20 7.72 10.29
C HIS A 225 10.37 8.15 9.08
N LEU A 226 9.70 7.22 8.38
CA LEU A 226 8.97 7.50 7.15
C LEU A 226 7.65 8.23 7.45
N TYR A 227 7.19 9.03 6.49
CA TYR A 227 6.00 9.85 6.62
C TYR A 227 4.79 9.04 7.09
N ALA A 228 4.12 9.52 8.15
CA ALA A 228 2.88 8.97 8.70
C ALA A 228 2.91 7.52 9.18
N VAL A 229 4.08 6.88 9.25
CA VAL A 229 4.24 5.52 9.78
C VAL A 229 3.98 5.49 11.28
N THR A 230 3.21 4.51 11.70
CA THR A 230 2.99 4.12 13.10
C THR A 230 3.42 2.68 13.28
N GLU A 231 4.00 2.36 14.43
CA GLU A 231 4.43 1.01 14.75
C GLU A 231 3.25 0.03 14.71
N LEU A 232 3.45 -1.13 14.09
CA LEU A 232 2.47 -2.21 14.08
C LEU A 232 2.51 -2.96 15.41
N SER A 233 1.36 -3.08 16.07
CA SER A 233 1.21 -3.92 17.26
C SER A 233 1.32 -5.41 16.93
N LYS A 234 1.61 -6.24 17.93
CA LYS A 234 1.63 -7.71 17.79
C LYS A 234 0.35 -8.28 17.19
N LYS A 235 -0.83 -7.76 17.59
CA LYS A 235 -2.12 -8.18 17.02
C LYS A 235 -2.23 -7.84 15.53
N GLN A 236 -1.77 -6.66 15.12
CA GLN A 236 -1.74 -6.28 13.70
C GLN A 236 -0.78 -7.17 12.90
N ILE A 237 0.39 -7.48 13.45
CA ILE A 237 1.36 -8.41 12.84
C ILE A 237 0.73 -9.79 12.61
N GLU A 238 0.04 -10.35 13.61
CA GLU A 238 -0.67 -11.62 13.47
C GLU A 238 -1.79 -11.55 12.44
N TYR A 239 -2.56 -10.45 12.43
CA TYR A 239 -3.63 -10.19 11.47
C TYR A 239 -3.10 -10.19 10.03
N PHE A 240 -2.06 -9.38 9.74
CA PHE A 240 -1.47 -9.29 8.40
C PHE A 240 -0.75 -10.57 7.99
N THR A 241 -0.13 -11.26 8.94
CA THR A 241 0.46 -12.60 8.70
C THR A 241 -0.61 -13.55 8.19
N LYS A 242 -1.74 -13.69 8.89
CA LYS A 242 -2.84 -14.57 8.49
C LYS A 242 -3.44 -14.17 7.13
N GLN A 243 -3.55 -12.87 6.87
CA GLN A 243 -4.11 -12.34 5.63
C GLN A 243 -3.23 -12.65 4.41
N TYR A 244 -1.92 -12.43 4.50
CA TYR A 244 -1.04 -12.43 3.32
C TYR A 244 -0.13 -13.64 3.20
N ILE A 245 0.03 -14.46 4.25
CA ILE A 245 0.94 -15.62 4.21
C ILE A 245 0.64 -16.53 3.02
N ALA A 246 -0.62 -16.69 2.62
CA ALA A 246 -1.02 -17.51 1.47
C ALA A 246 -0.39 -17.04 0.14
N LEU A 247 -0.10 -15.75 -0.02
CA LEU A 247 0.51 -15.17 -1.22
C LEU A 247 2.03 -15.33 -1.26
N PHE A 248 2.68 -15.49 -0.11
CA PHE A 248 4.15 -15.58 -0.04
C PHE A 248 4.69 -16.87 -0.64
N SER A 249 5.85 -16.76 -1.28
CA SER A 249 6.64 -17.86 -1.85
C SER A 249 8.13 -17.58 -1.70
N VAL A 250 8.94 -18.64 -1.63
CA VAL A 250 10.40 -18.57 -1.45
C VAL A 250 11.11 -17.89 -2.64
N ASP A 251 10.47 -17.87 -3.81
CA ASP A 251 11.00 -17.20 -4.99
C ASP A 251 10.95 -15.68 -4.85
N PHE A 252 9.97 -15.15 -4.09
CA PHE A 252 9.70 -13.71 -3.99
C PHE A 252 9.95 -13.12 -2.59
N VAL A 253 10.37 -13.93 -1.61
CA VAL A 253 10.83 -13.46 -0.31
C VAL A 253 12.30 -13.79 -0.16
N LYS A 254 13.15 -12.76 -0.04
CA LYS A 254 14.59 -12.92 0.18
C LYS A 254 14.96 -12.37 1.55
N LEU A 255 15.75 -13.13 2.30
CA LEU A 255 16.24 -12.77 3.62
C LEU A 255 17.76 -12.67 3.59
N ILE A 256 18.31 -11.81 4.44
CA ILE A 256 19.75 -11.69 4.66
C ILE A 256 19.98 -11.72 6.16
N LEU A 257 20.80 -12.66 6.60
CA LEU A 257 21.18 -12.84 8.00
C LEU A 257 22.64 -12.42 8.23
N ASN A 258 22.97 -12.06 9.47
CA ASN A 258 24.36 -11.91 9.92
C ASN A 258 24.91 -13.25 10.46
N GLU A 259 26.16 -13.26 10.91
CA GLU A 259 26.82 -14.43 11.50
C GLU A 259 26.19 -14.97 12.81
N ASN A 260 25.27 -14.21 13.42
CA ASN A 260 24.51 -14.59 14.61
C ASN A 260 23.07 -15.04 14.29
N ASP A 261 22.75 -15.22 13.01
CA ASP A 261 21.41 -15.56 12.50
C ASP A 261 20.34 -14.48 12.72
N ASP A 262 20.75 -13.24 13.02
CA ASP A 262 19.83 -12.11 13.11
C ASP A 262 19.41 -11.64 11.71
N LEU A 263 18.12 -11.32 11.53
CA LEU A 263 17.60 -10.76 10.29
C LEU A 263 18.10 -9.32 10.09
N VAL A 264 18.99 -9.14 9.11
CA VAL A 264 19.57 -7.84 8.74
C VAL A 264 18.75 -7.15 7.66
N ALA A 265 18.23 -7.90 6.69
CA ALA A 265 17.42 -7.35 5.63
C ALA A 265 16.45 -8.37 5.04
N PHE A 266 15.36 -7.87 4.47
CA PHE A 266 14.46 -8.67 3.65
C PHE A 266 14.00 -7.89 2.42
N GLY A 267 13.67 -8.63 1.37
CA GLY A 267 12.94 -8.13 0.21
C GLY A 267 11.68 -8.97 0.02
N LEU A 268 10.54 -8.30 -0.14
CA LEU A 268 9.25 -8.91 -0.41
C LEU A 268 8.72 -8.43 -1.75
N ALA A 269 8.46 -9.37 -2.64
CA ALA A 269 7.80 -9.16 -3.90
C ALA A 269 6.62 -10.13 -4.07
N LEU A 270 5.81 -9.92 -5.11
CA LEU A 270 4.81 -10.89 -5.56
C LEU A 270 4.71 -10.85 -7.09
N PRO A 271 4.34 -11.95 -7.75
CA PRO A 271 3.80 -11.89 -9.10
C PRO A 271 2.62 -10.91 -9.16
N SER A 272 2.51 -10.12 -10.23
CA SER A 272 1.43 -9.13 -10.35
C SER A 272 0.07 -9.81 -10.35
N LEU A 273 -0.80 -9.42 -9.42
CA LEU A 273 -2.16 -9.95 -9.31
C LEU A 273 -3.18 -9.12 -10.10
N SER A 274 -2.78 -7.96 -10.64
CA SER A 274 -3.67 -6.98 -11.29
C SER A 274 -4.64 -7.60 -12.30
N LYS A 275 -4.14 -8.37 -13.27
CA LYS A 275 -4.99 -9.00 -14.31
C LYS A 275 -5.92 -10.07 -13.73
N ALA A 276 -5.46 -10.85 -12.74
CA ALA A 276 -6.29 -11.85 -12.07
C ALA A 276 -7.42 -11.18 -11.28
N MET A 277 -7.12 -10.08 -10.60
CA MET A 277 -8.07 -9.30 -9.84
C MET A 277 -9.12 -8.61 -10.71
N GLN A 278 -8.72 -8.08 -11.88
CA GLN A 278 -9.64 -7.55 -12.89
C GLN A 278 -10.60 -8.61 -13.41
N LYS A 279 -10.07 -9.78 -13.81
CA LYS A 279 -10.87 -10.90 -14.32
C LYS A 279 -11.96 -11.33 -13.33
N ASN A 280 -11.66 -11.31 -12.04
CA ASN A 280 -12.56 -11.80 -11.00
C ASN A 280 -13.36 -10.69 -10.30
N ARG A 281 -13.16 -9.42 -10.65
CA ARG A 281 -13.80 -8.27 -10.00
C ARG A 281 -13.67 -8.27 -8.47
N GLY A 282 -12.51 -8.69 -7.95
CA GLY A 282 -12.24 -8.74 -6.51
C GLY A 282 -12.89 -9.90 -5.74
N ARG A 283 -13.47 -10.89 -6.43
CA ARG A 283 -14.12 -12.06 -5.80
C ARG A 283 -13.24 -13.31 -5.86
N LEU A 284 -13.12 -14.03 -4.74
CA LEU A 284 -12.42 -15.32 -4.69
C LEU A 284 -13.29 -16.49 -5.15
N PHE A 285 -14.57 -16.47 -4.80
CA PHE A 285 -15.47 -17.61 -5.00
C PHE A 285 -16.56 -17.30 -6.04
N PRO A 286 -17.04 -18.31 -6.79
CA PRO A 286 -16.64 -19.72 -6.67
C PRO A 286 -15.32 -20.08 -7.37
N ILE A 287 -14.86 -19.31 -8.36
CA ILE A 287 -13.72 -19.69 -9.23
C ILE A 287 -12.59 -18.65 -9.32
N GLY A 288 -12.72 -17.51 -8.66
CA GLY A 288 -11.73 -16.44 -8.76
C GLY A 288 -10.35 -16.82 -8.22
N PHE A 289 -10.29 -17.65 -7.18
CA PHE A 289 -9.03 -18.16 -6.63
C PHE A 289 -8.17 -18.87 -7.68
N LEU A 290 -8.76 -19.51 -8.69
CA LEU A 290 -8.02 -20.16 -9.78
C LEU A 290 -7.22 -19.16 -10.61
N SER A 291 -7.77 -17.97 -10.90
CA SER A 291 -7.03 -16.92 -11.63
C SER A 291 -5.85 -16.40 -10.80
N ILE A 292 -6.02 -16.26 -9.48
CA ILE A 292 -4.96 -15.80 -8.57
C ILE A 292 -3.86 -16.86 -8.48
N LEU A 293 -4.21 -18.13 -8.25
CA LEU A 293 -3.26 -19.24 -8.25
C LEU A 293 -2.51 -19.36 -9.58
N GLY A 294 -3.19 -19.13 -10.70
CA GLY A 294 -2.57 -19.06 -12.02
C GLY A 294 -1.51 -17.95 -12.11
N ALA A 295 -1.86 -16.73 -11.68
CA ALA A 295 -0.95 -15.59 -11.66
C ALA A 295 0.24 -15.78 -10.71
N LEU A 296 0.04 -16.48 -9.59
CA LEU A 296 1.09 -16.84 -8.63
C LEU A 296 2.02 -17.96 -9.13
N ARG A 297 1.65 -18.70 -10.18
CA ARG A 297 2.48 -19.77 -10.77
C ARG A 297 3.18 -19.33 -12.05
N LYS A 298 2.55 -18.45 -12.84
CA LYS A 298 3.07 -17.97 -14.11
C LYS A 298 2.72 -16.50 -14.29
N ASN A 299 3.75 -15.67 -14.37
CA ASN A 299 3.64 -14.25 -14.62
C ASN A 299 4.91 -13.76 -15.33
N ASP A 300 4.79 -12.71 -16.12
CA ASP A 300 5.91 -11.97 -16.69
C ASP A 300 6.15 -10.64 -15.96
N ARG A 301 5.31 -10.34 -14.96
CA ARG A 301 5.36 -9.11 -14.17
C ARG A 301 5.32 -9.40 -12.67
N ALA A 302 6.10 -8.65 -11.90
CA ALA A 302 6.09 -8.67 -10.44
C ALA A 302 5.81 -7.29 -9.86
N GLU A 303 5.39 -7.23 -8.60
CA GLU A 303 5.31 -6.03 -7.78
C GLU A 303 6.35 -6.18 -6.67
N LEU A 304 7.33 -5.27 -6.59
CA LEU A 304 8.24 -5.18 -5.45
C LEU A 304 7.52 -4.43 -4.34
N LEU A 305 7.17 -5.11 -3.26
CA LEU A 305 6.30 -4.58 -2.21
C LEU A 305 7.08 -3.82 -1.14
N LEU A 306 8.00 -4.52 -0.47
CA LEU A 306 8.69 -4.01 0.71
C LEU A 306 10.17 -4.39 0.68
N ILE A 307 11.02 -3.47 1.12
CA ILE A 307 12.43 -3.75 1.41
C ILE A 307 12.72 -3.13 2.77
N GLY A 308 13.05 -3.98 3.74
CA GLY A 308 13.54 -3.54 5.04
C GLY A 308 15.03 -3.84 5.17
N VAL A 309 15.80 -2.84 5.59
CA VAL A 309 17.21 -3.01 6.00
C VAL A 309 17.36 -2.43 7.38
N ASP A 310 18.00 -3.21 8.25
CA ASP A 310 18.28 -2.79 9.62
C ASP A 310 19.04 -1.45 9.60
N PRO A 311 18.63 -0.45 10.40
CA PRO A 311 19.29 0.85 10.44
C PRO A 311 20.82 0.78 10.59
N ALA A 312 21.35 -0.20 11.33
CA ALA A 312 22.78 -0.40 11.49
C ALA A 312 23.49 -0.84 10.20
N TYR A 313 22.75 -1.30 9.19
CA TYR A 313 23.23 -1.79 7.91
C TYR A 313 22.81 -0.94 6.70
N GLN A 314 22.04 0.14 6.92
CA GLN A 314 21.70 1.08 5.87
C GLN A 314 22.96 1.79 5.33
N GLY A 315 22.98 2.02 4.01
CA GLY A 315 24.15 2.60 3.32
C GLY A 315 25.35 1.65 3.16
N LYS A 316 25.28 0.42 3.69
CA LYS A 316 26.40 -0.55 3.66
C LYS A 316 26.36 -1.53 2.47
N GLY A 317 25.55 -1.24 1.45
CA GLY A 317 25.44 -2.07 0.25
C GLY A 317 24.51 -3.29 0.37
N VAL A 318 23.77 -3.44 1.49
CA VAL A 318 22.87 -4.59 1.72
C VAL A 318 21.74 -4.69 0.68
N ASN A 319 21.18 -3.56 0.24
CA ASN A 319 20.18 -3.55 -0.84
C ASN A 319 20.72 -4.18 -2.15
N ALA A 320 22.03 -4.03 -2.43
CA ALA A 320 22.61 -4.63 -3.63
C ALA A 320 22.58 -6.16 -3.57
N ILE A 321 22.66 -6.75 -2.37
CA ILE A 321 22.54 -8.21 -2.17
C ILE A 321 21.13 -8.66 -2.55
N LEU A 322 20.09 -7.99 -2.04
CA LEU A 322 18.69 -8.29 -2.37
C LEU A 322 18.44 -8.16 -3.88
N LEU A 323 18.84 -7.03 -4.48
CA LEU A 323 18.62 -6.76 -5.90
C LEU A 323 19.43 -7.71 -6.80
N ASN A 324 20.63 -8.12 -6.38
CA ASN A 324 21.39 -9.17 -7.04
C ASN A 324 20.61 -10.50 -7.01
N GLN A 325 20.09 -10.88 -5.84
CA GLN A 325 19.38 -12.16 -5.69
C GLN A 325 18.08 -12.21 -6.47
N ILE A 326 17.31 -11.11 -6.53
CA ILE A 326 16.05 -11.05 -7.30
C ILE A 326 16.28 -11.30 -8.80
N VAL A 327 17.42 -10.86 -9.35
CA VAL A 327 17.74 -11.10 -10.77
C VAL A 327 18.24 -12.52 -11.00
N LEU A 328 19.05 -13.08 -10.08
CA LEU A 328 19.55 -14.46 -10.18
C LEU A 328 18.43 -15.50 -9.98
N ASP A 329 17.56 -15.28 -9.00
CA ASP A 329 16.47 -16.18 -8.63
C ASP A 329 15.16 -15.75 -9.31
N ASN A 330 15.14 -15.76 -10.64
CA ASN A 330 13.97 -15.40 -11.43
C ASN A 330 13.35 -16.61 -12.17
N PRO A 331 12.83 -17.63 -11.46
CA PRO A 331 12.35 -18.87 -12.08
C PRO A 331 11.13 -18.65 -12.99
N MET A 332 10.32 -17.62 -12.71
CA MET A 332 9.16 -17.26 -13.54
C MET A 332 9.53 -16.46 -14.79
N LYS A 333 10.80 -16.06 -14.96
CA LYS A 333 11.27 -15.22 -16.07
C LYS A 333 10.51 -13.89 -16.14
N ILE A 334 10.31 -13.26 -14.98
CA ILE A 334 9.75 -11.92 -14.85
C ILE A 334 10.56 -10.95 -15.72
N GLN A 335 9.87 -10.17 -16.54
CA GLN A 335 10.46 -9.21 -17.47
C GLN A 335 10.28 -7.77 -16.98
N LYS A 336 9.21 -7.51 -16.23
CA LYS A 336 8.89 -6.18 -15.71
C LYS A 336 8.56 -6.25 -14.22
N ALA A 337 8.98 -5.24 -13.47
CA ALA A 337 8.61 -5.09 -12.08
C ALA A 337 7.98 -3.71 -11.83
N ASP A 338 6.83 -3.66 -11.17
CA ASP A 338 6.35 -2.43 -10.55
C ASP A 338 7.12 -2.19 -9.26
N LEU A 339 7.77 -1.04 -9.18
CA LEU A 339 8.32 -0.50 -7.95
C LEU A 339 7.19 0.27 -7.29
N ASN A 340 6.68 -0.25 -6.17
CA ASN A 340 5.57 0.34 -5.43
C ASN A 340 5.90 1.74 -4.89
N PRO A 341 4.89 2.46 -4.34
CA PRO A 341 5.02 3.85 -3.93
C PRO A 341 6.26 4.11 -3.07
N GLN A 342 7.15 4.99 -3.57
CA GLN A 342 8.34 5.48 -2.86
C GLN A 342 8.19 6.95 -2.57
N LEU A 343 8.33 7.38 -1.32
CA LEU A 343 8.29 8.80 -0.96
C LEU A 343 9.24 9.62 -1.85
N GLU A 344 8.76 10.76 -2.35
CA GLU A 344 9.49 11.61 -3.30
C GLU A 344 10.81 12.17 -2.74
N ASN A 345 10.93 12.23 -1.42
CA ASN A 345 12.13 12.66 -0.70
C ASN A 345 13.03 11.49 -0.26
N ASN A 346 12.66 10.24 -0.54
CA ASN A 346 13.47 9.06 -0.21
C ASN A 346 14.57 8.84 -1.28
N THR A 347 15.53 9.75 -1.31
CA THR A 347 16.69 9.69 -2.21
C THR A 347 17.48 8.38 -2.09
N PRO A 348 17.69 7.80 -0.89
CA PRO A 348 18.35 6.50 -0.77
C PRO A 348 17.67 5.41 -1.61
N VAL A 349 16.34 5.29 -1.55
CA VAL A 349 15.63 4.29 -2.35
C VAL A 349 15.68 4.62 -3.84
N GLN A 350 15.42 5.86 -4.23
CA GLN A 350 15.44 6.26 -5.64
C GLN A 350 16.82 6.03 -6.29
N SER A 351 17.91 6.21 -5.53
CA SER A 351 19.27 6.04 -6.04
C SER A 351 19.63 4.58 -6.38
N GLN A 352 18.92 3.60 -5.82
CA GLN A 352 19.15 2.18 -6.08
C GLN A 352 18.91 1.83 -7.55
N TRP A 353 18.00 2.55 -8.19
CA TRP A 353 17.54 2.28 -9.55
C TRP A 353 18.48 2.79 -10.63
N LYS A 354 19.54 3.55 -10.28
CA LYS A 354 20.51 4.12 -11.25
C LYS A 354 21.21 3.08 -12.13
N ASN A 355 21.33 1.83 -11.66
CA ASN A 355 21.95 0.73 -12.40
C ASN A 355 20.93 -0.09 -13.23
N TYR A 356 19.67 0.33 -13.27
CA TYR A 356 18.56 -0.38 -13.90
C TYR A 356 17.85 0.53 -14.90
N THR A 357 17.21 -0.07 -15.90
CA THR A 357 16.31 0.65 -16.79
C THR A 357 14.97 0.83 -16.09
N VAL A 358 14.71 2.05 -15.61
CA VAL A 358 13.45 2.41 -14.93
C VAL A 358 12.74 3.57 -15.64
N LYS A 359 11.42 3.56 -15.58
CA LYS A 359 10.56 4.66 -16.05
C LYS A 359 9.53 4.98 -14.97
N GLN A 360 9.49 6.23 -14.50
CA GLN A 360 8.40 6.68 -13.62
C GLN A 360 7.09 6.56 -14.41
N ASN A 361 6.12 5.81 -13.88
CA ASN A 361 4.88 5.51 -14.59
C ASN A 361 3.64 6.03 -13.87
N ARG A 362 3.69 6.21 -12.54
CA ARG A 362 2.62 6.77 -11.71
C ARG A 362 3.18 7.68 -10.62
N ARG A 363 2.34 8.60 -10.15
CA ARG A 363 2.58 9.45 -8.98
C ARG A 363 1.32 9.48 -8.13
N ARG A 364 1.49 9.33 -6.83
CA ARG A 364 0.42 9.41 -5.83
C ARG A 364 0.66 10.57 -4.90
N ARG A 365 -0.41 11.20 -4.44
CA ARG A 365 -0.36 12.36 -3.57
C ARG A 365 -1.21 12.17 -2.33
N CYS A 366 -0.62 12.44 -1.18
CA CYS A 366 -1.35 12.79 0.02
C CYS A 366 -1.63 14.28 -0.02
N TYR A 367 -2.89 14.63 0.18
CA TYR A 367 -3.40 15.97 0.31
C TYR A 367 -3.60 16.30 1.78
N ILE A 368 -3.50 17.58 2.14
CA ILE A 368 -3.76 18.08 3.48
C ILE A 368 -4.59 19.36 3.41
N LYS A 369 -5.47 19.55 4.39
CA LYS A 369 -6.24 20.77 4.61
C LYS A 369 -6.34 21.07 6.09
N LYS A 370 -6.16 22.35 6.46
CA LYS A 370 -6.40 22.83 7.82
C LYS A 370 -7.90 22.91 8.06
N LEU A 371 -8.37 22.27 9.13
CA LEU A 371 -9.76 22.36 9.56
C LEU A 371 -9.96 23.67 10.31
N ARG A 372 -11.07 24.36 10.03
CA ARG A 372 -11.45 25.61 10.70
C ARG A 372 -12.85 25.43 11.28
N ARG A 373 -13.08 25.95 12.48
CA ARG A 373 -14.45 26.24 12.91
C ARG A 373 -14.92 27.44 12.08
N GLU A 374 -16.13 27.36 11.54
CA GLU A 374 -16.79 28.58 11.05
C GLU A 374 -16.92 29.50 12.28
N GLU A 375 -16.33 30.70 12.18
CA GLU A 375 -16.40 31.75 13.21
C GLU A 375 -17.76 32.45 13.19
#